data_AF-A0A1Q7KG63-F1
#
_entry.id   AF-A0A1Q7KG63-F1
#
_cell.length_a   1.000
_cell.length_b   1.000
_cell.length_c   1.000
_cell.angle_alpha   90.00
_cell.angle_beta   90.00
_cell.angle_gamma   90.00
#
_symmetry.space_group_name_H-M   'P 1'
#
loop_
_entity.id
_entity.type
_entity.pdbx_description
1 polymer ?
#
loop_
_entity_poly.entity_id
_entity_poly.type
_entity_poly.pdbx_seq_one_letter_code
_entity_poly.pdbx_strand_id
1 'polypeptide(L)'
;MAQEGTINIHRSIAGTGAAFHVTFAPYDADAGTAGVRRFQELQHVRAFLRVLGIGADYIREALRQLAAGRSASLPNVSLSDTAFRRAGFENIDNFARSVG
;
A
#
# COMPACT_ATOMS: atom_id res chain seq x y z
N MET A 1 3.33 -4.57 -18.36
CA MET A 1 4.43 -3.67 -17.95
C MET A 1 4.52 -3.70 -16.43
N ALA A 2 5.70 -3.48 -15.86
CA ALA A 2 5.88 -3.35 -14.41
C ALA A 2 6.09 -1.87 -14.08
N GLN A 3 5.42 -1.38 -13.05
CA GLN A 3 5.55 -0.02 -12.55
C GLN A 3 6.46 -0.04 -11.33
N GLU A 4 7.48 0.80 -11.34
CA GLU A 4 8.35 0.98 -10.18
C GLU A 4 7.87 2.16 -9.34
N GLY A 5 7.93 2.00 -8.03
CA GLY A 5 7.47 3.03 -7.13
C GLY A 5 7.79 2.75 -5.68
N THR A 6 7.08 3.46 -4.82
CA THR A 6 7.15 3.31 -3.37
C THR A 6 5.79 2.89 -2.83
N ILE A 7 5.76 1.82 -2.04
CA ILE A 7 4.59 1.48 -1.24
C ILE A 7 4.71 2.20 0.11
N ASN A 8 3.73 3.01 0.47
CA ASN A 8 3.64 3.62 1.79
C ASN A 8 2.50 2.97 2.56
N ILE A 9 2.76 2.63 3.82
CA ILE A 9 1.77 2.03 4.72
C ILE A 9 1.63 2.96 5.91
N HIS A 10 0.57 3.75 5.88
CA HIS A 10 0.22 4.61 6.99
C HIS A 10 -0.64 3.84 7.99
N ARG A 11 -0.27 3.88 9.26
CA ARG A 11 -1.09 3.37 10.36
C ARG A 11 -1.94 4.51 10.91
N SER A 12 -3.26 4.39 10.80
CA SER A 12 -4.17 5.32 11.46
C SER A 12 -4.22 5.03 12.96
N ILE A 13 -4.07 6.06 13.78
CA ILE A 13 -4.08 5.96 15.24
C ILE A 13 -5.29 6.69 15.85
N ALA A 14 -6.14 7.32 15.02
CA ALA A 14 -7.27 8.13 15.45
C ALA A 14 -8.53 7.82 14.62
N GLY A 15 -9.66 7.59 15.30
CA GLY A 15 -11.00 7.48 14.72
C GLY A 15 -11.51 6.06 14.43
N THR A 16 -12.77 5.97 13.98
CA THR A 16 -13.54 4.76 13.65
C THR A 16 -13.38 4.34 12.18
N GLY A 17 -12.15 4.43 11.65
CA GLY A 17 -11.79 4.10 10.26
C GLY A 17 -10.54 3.23 10.17
N ALA A 18 -10.33 2.55 9.05
CA ALA A 18 -9.34 1.49 8.85
C ALA A 18 -7.94 1.76 9.45
N ALA A 19 -7.45 0.80 10.24
CA ALA A 19 -6.21 0.91 10.98
C ALA A 19 -4.94 1.04 10.11
N PHE A 20 -4.97 0.61 8.84
CA PHE A 20 -3.83 0.67 7.91
C PHE A 20 -4.26 1.11 6.51
N HIS A 21 -3.58 2.11 5.97
CA HIS A 21 -3.74 2.60 4.60
C HIS A 21 -2.47 2.29 3.80
N VAL A 22 -2.59 1.42 2.81
CA VAL A 22 -1.51 1.08 1.89
C VAL A 22 -1.69 1.90 0.61
N THR A 23 -0.72 2.74 0.27
CA THR A 23 -0.68 3.50 -0.97
C THR A 23 0.50 3.05 -1.83
N PHE A 24 0.30 2.99 -3.14
CA PHE A 24 1.38 2.84 -4.10
C PHE A 24 1.57 4.15 -4.85
N ALA A 25 2.78 4.71 -4.77
CA ALA A 25 3.19 5.91 -5.48
C ALA A 25 4.22 5.49 -6.56
N PRO A 26 3.82 5.42 -7.85
CA PRO A 26 4.78 5.16 -8.93
C PRO A 26 5.81 6.30 -9.01
N TYR A 27 7.05 5.98 -9.39
CA TYR A 27 8.09 6.99 -9.65
C TYR A 27 7.85 7.74 -10.95
N ASP A 28 7.24 7.06 -11.91
CA ASP A 28 6.79 7.67 -13.15
C ASP A 28 5.41 8.31 -12.93
N ALA A 29 5.35 9.63 -13.03
CA ALA A 29 4.13 10.42 -12.84
C ALA A 29 3.10 10.17 -13.97
N ASP A 30 3.55 9.72 -15.14
CA ASP A 30 2.70 9.37 -16.28
C ASP A 30 2.21 7.91 -16.23
N ALA A 31 2.71 7.09 -15.30
CA ALA A 31 2.31 5.68 -15.15
C ALA A 31 0.88 5.48 -14.61
N GLY A 32 0.20 6.55 -14.22
CA GLY A 32 -1.21 6.53 -13.87
C GLY A 32 -1.49 6.08 -12.43
N THR A 33 -2.45 6.79 -11.84
CA THR A 33 -3.17 6.54 -10.59
C THR A 33 -2.40 5.83 -9.47
N ALA A 34 -1.98 6.61 -8.48
CA ALA A 34 -1.63 6.09 -7.18
C ALA A 34 -2.79 5.26 -6.61
N GLY A 35 -2.52 4.01 -6.24
CA GLY A 35 -3.53 3.09 -5.73
C GLY A 35 -3.62 3.17 -4.21
N VAL A 36 -4.81 3.21 -3.63
CA VAL A 36 -5.00 3.09 -2.17
C VAL A 36 -5.79 1.84 -1.81
N ARG A 37 -5.41 1.18 -0.71
CA ARG A 37 -6.18 0.10 -0.11
C ARG A 37 -6.13 0.15 1.41
N ARG A 38 -7.25 -0.19 2.05
CA ARG A 38 -7.43 -0.06 3.50
C ARG A 38 -7.61 -1.41 4.17
N PHE A 39 -7.04 -1.56 5.35
CA PHE A 39 -7.11 -2.78 6.15
C PHE A 39 -7.31 -2.43 7.63
N GLN A 40 -8.10 -3.25 8.34
CA GLN A 40 -8.26 -3.15 9.79
C GLN A 40 -7.17 -3.91 10.55
N GLU A 41 -6.65 -4.98 9.94
CA GLU A 41 -5.77 -5.94 10.61
C GLU A 41 -4.41 -6.02 9.94
N LEU A 42 -3.36 -6.08 10.76
CA LEU A 42 -1.97 -6.20 10.28
C LEU A 42 -1.76 -7.47 9.45
N GLN A 43 -2.49 -8.55 9.76
CA GLN A 43 -2.43 -9.80 9.00
C GLN A 43 -2.92 -9.65 7.54
N HIS A 44 -3.90 -8.77 7.31
CA HIS A 44 -4.41 -8.49 5.97
C HIS A 44 -3.42 -7.64 5.17
N VAL A 45 -2.72 -6.70 5.83
CA VAL A 45 -1.59 -5.97 5.22
C VAL A 45 -0.49 -6.95 4.78
N ARG A 46 -0.13 -7.91 5.64
CA ARG A 46 0.85 -8.95 5.29
C ARG A 46 0.42 -9.76 4.07
N ALA A 47 -0.82 -10.24 4.04
CA ALA A 47 -1.35 -11.02 2.93
C ALA A 47 -1.34 -10.20 1.64
N PHE A 48 -1.71 -8.92 1.74
CA PHE A 48 -1.72 -7.99 0.62
C PHE A 48 -0.33 -7.78 0.01
N LEU A 49 0.70 -7.51 0.83
CA LEU A 49 2.07 -7.36 0.34
C LEU A 49 2.60 -8.63 -0.34
N ARG A 50 2.16 -9.81 0.08
CA ARG A 50 2.48 -11.07 -0.60
C ARG A 50 1.82 -11.19 -1.97
N VAL A 51 0.56 -10.77 -2.10
CA VAL A 51 -0.15 -10.73 -3.40
C VAL A 51 0.54 -9.77 -4.37
N LEU A 52 1.11 -8.67 -3.86
CA LEU A 52 1.92 -7.73 -4.62
C LEU A 52 3.30 -8.30 -5.03
N GLY A 53 3.70 -9.46 -4.51
CA GLY A 53 4.99 -10.07 -4.79
C GLY A 53 6.16 -9.43 -4.04
N ILE A 54 5.90 -8.70 -2.95
CA ILE A 54 6.97 -8.07 -2.15
C ILE A 54 7.81 -9.14 -1.45
N GLY A 55 9.14 -8.96 -1.48
CA GLY A 55 10.09 -9.86 -0.85
C GLY A 55 9.84 -10.02 0.67
N ALA A 56 10.09 -11.22 1.19
CA ALA A 56 9.77 -11.56 2.58
C ALA A 56 10.50 -10.68 3.60
N ASP A 57 11.74 -10.27 3.33
CA ASP A 57 12.52 -9.38 4.20
C ASP A 57 11.91 -7.97 4.29
N TYR A 58 11.49 -7.40 3.16
CA TYR A 58 10.77 -6.13 3.10
C TYR A 58 9.45 -6.19 3.85
N ILE A 59 8.68 -7.28 3.68
CA ILE A 59 7.44 -7.49 4.43
C ILE A 59 7.73 -7.56 5.94
N ARG A 60 8.74 -8.32 6.36
CA ARG A 60 9.09 -8.47 7.77
C ARG A 60 9.45 -7.13 8.41
N GLU A 61 10.25 -6.32 7.73
CA GLU A 61 10.65 -5.01 8.25
C GLU A 61 9.46 -4.04 8.30
N ALA A 62 8.62 -4.01 7.26
CA ALA A 62 7.39 -3.20 7.26
C ALA A 62 6.47 -3.58 8.43
N LEU A 63 6.23 -4.88 8.65
CA LEU A 63 5.38 -5.35 9.74
C LEU A 63 5.98 -5.02 11.12
N ARG A 64 7.30 -5.05 11.28
CA ARG A 64 7.98 -4.64 12.51
C ARG A 64 7.72 -3.18 12.83
N GLN A 65 7.84 -2.29 11.84
CA GLN A 65 7.57 -0.86 12.00
C GLN A 65 6.09 -0.60 12.34
N LEU A 66 5.17 -1.27 11.64
CA LEU A 66 3.73 -1.17 11.89
C LEU A 66 3.33 -1.68 13.27
N ALA A 67 3.92 -2.79 13.73
CA ALA A 67 3.69 -3.33 15.07
C ALA A 67 4.24 -2.41 16.19
N ALA A 68 5.33 -1.69 15.92
CA ALA A 68 5.84 -0.63 16.79
C ALA A 68 5.00 0.66 16.75
N GLY A 69 3.87 0.64 16.03
CA GLY A 69 2.95 1.78 15.89
C GLY A 69 3.42 2.86 14.93
N ARG A 70 4.46 2.60 14.12
CA ARG A 70 4.99 3.54 13.12
C ARG A 70 4.35 3.28 11.76
N SER A 71 4.49 4.24 10.84
CA SER A 71 4.22 4.00 9.41
C SER A 71 5.45 3.36 8.76
N ALA A 72 5.25 2.66 7.64
CA ALA A 72 6.32 1.99 6.91
C ALA A 72 6.35 2.44 5.44
N SER A 73 7.54 2.55 4.86
CA SER A 73 7.73 2.87 3.45
C SER A 73 8.67 1.86 2.81
N LEU A 74 8.27 1.36 1.64
CA LEU A 74 9.00 0.37 0.85
C LEU A 74 9.33 0.99 -0.51
N PRO A 75 10.53 1.57 -0.69
CA PRO A 75 10.95 2.15 -1.96
C PRO A 75 11.42 1.06 -2.94
N ASN A 76 11.56 1.43 -4.22
CA ASN A 76 12.09 0.58 -5.29
C ASN A 76 11.35 -0.75 -5.47
N VAL A 77 10.03 -0.70 -5.32
CA VAL A 77 9.17 -1.88 -5.54
C VAL A 77 8.62 -1.85 -6.94
N SER A 78 8.89 -2.92 -7.69
CA SER A 78 8.39 -3.12 -9.05
C SER A 78 7.11 -3.97 -8.99
N LEU A 79 5.97 -3.36 -9.27
CA LEU A 79 4.67 -4.03 -9.31
C LEU A 79 4.29 -4.33 -10.76
N SER A 80 3.95 -5.59 -11.05
CA SER A 80 3.38 -5.92 -12.37
C SER A 80 1.95 -5.36 -12.49
N ASP A 81 1.54 -4.96 -13.70
CA ASP A 81 0.17 -4.53 -13.98
C ASP A 81 -0.88 -5.57 -13.50
N THR A 82 -0.56 -6.86 -13.64
CA THR A 82 -1.40 -7.95 -13.13
C THR A 82 -1.50 -7.95 -11.60
N ALA A 83 -0.39 -7.71 -10.89
CA ALA A 83 -0.40 -7.58 -9.43
C ALA A 83 -1.20 -6.35 -9.00
N PHE A 84 -1.03 -5.22 -9.70
CA PHE A 84 -1.78 -3.98 -9.42
C PHE A 84 -3.29 -4.17 -9.59
N ARG A 85 -3.74 -4.81 -10.68
CA ARG A 85 -5.18 -5.13 -10.87
C ARG A 85 -5.71 -6.13 -9.85
N ARG A 86 -4.97 -7.20 -9.57
CA ARG A 86 -5.37 -8.21 -8.56
C ARG A 86 -5.38 -7.66 -7.14
N ALA A 87 -4.53 -6.68 -6.87
CA ALA A 87 -4.47 -5.97 -5.62
C ALA A 87 -5.71 -5.10 -5.37
N GLY A 88 -6.59 -4.89 -6.34
CA GLY A 88 -7.84 -4.15 -6.12
C GLY A 88 -7.60 -2.79 -5.48
N PHE A 89 -6.53 -2.11 -5.91
CA PHE A 89 -6.27 -0.73 -5.50
C PHE A 89 -7.43 0.15 -5.95
N GLU A 90 -7.94 0.96 -5.04
CA GLU A 90 -8.90 2.01 -5.37
C GLU A 90 -8.13 3.22 -5.92
N ASN A 91 -8.73 3.91 -6.89
CA ASN A 91 -8.14 5.11 -7.48
C ASN A 91 -8.10 6.26 -6.43
N ILE A 92 -6.93 6.84 -6.17
CA ILE A 92 -6.76 7.95 -5.21
C ILE A 92 -7.61 9.18 -5.57
N ASP A 93 -7.87 9.45 -6.85
CA ASP A 93 -8.73 10.55 -7.28
C ASP A 93 -10.18 10.39 -6.81
N ASN A 94 -10.68 9.15 -6.78
CA ASN A 94 -11.98 8.82 -6.20
C ASN A 94 -11.96 8.88 -4.67
N PHE A 95 -10.81 8.58 -4.05
CA PHE A 95 -10.65 8.70 -2.60
C PHE A 95 -10.74 10.15 -2.14
N ALA A 96 -10.05 11.08 -2.82
CA ALA A 96 -10.10 12.52 -2.47
C ALA A 96 -11.53 13.11 -2.55
N ARG A 97 -12.38 12.58 -3.43
CA ARG A 97 -13.79 12.99 -3.56
C ARG A 97 -14.74 12.38 -2.53
N SER A 98 -14.38 11.23 -1.94
CA SER A 98 -15.25 10.51 -0.99
C SER A 98 -15.09 10.98 0.47
N VAL A 99 -14.16 11.91 0.73
CA VAL A 99 -13.92 12.52 2.05
C VAL A 99 -14.33 14.01 2.07
N GLY A 100 -15.04 14.47 1.04
CA GLY A 100 -15.61 15.82 0.93
C GLY A 100 -17.03 15.90 1.48
#